data_AF-A0A7W1BPS4-F1
#
_entry.id   AF-A0A7W1BPS4-F1
#
_cell.length_a   1.000
_cell.length_b   1.000
_cell.length_c   1.000
_cell.angle_alpha   90.00
_cell.angle_beta   90.00
_cell.angle_gamma   90.00
#
_symmetry.space_group_name_H-M   'P 1'
#
loop_
_entity.id
_entity.type
_entity.pdbx_description
1 polymer ?
#
loop_
_entity_poly.entity_id
_entity_poly.type
_entity_poly.pdbx_seq_one_letter_code
_entity_poly.pdbx_strand_id
1 'polypeptide(L)' 'EEGVDGAIEQLRRNTVFTPFTAIANLTGLPALSVPLHWSSDGLPIGVQAIGPPAGEGVLLRLAAQVEEARPWAARRPPIA' A
#
# COMPACT_ATOMS: atom_id res chain seq x y z
N GLU A 1 -13.16 13.26 -25.50
CA GLU A 1 -11.78 13.00 -25.97
C GLU A 1 -11.05 12.12 -24.95
N GLU A 2 -11.60 10.94 -24.66
CA GLU A 2 -11.03 10.00 -23.68
C GLU A 2 -10.40 8.83 -24.44
N GLY A 3 -9.25 9.11 -25.04
CA GLY A 3 -8.39 8.11 -25.68
C GLY A 3 -7.22 7.72 -24.80
N VAL A 4 -6.30 6.93 -25.35
CA VAL A 4 -5.05 6.48 -24.70
C VAL A 4 -4.26 7.63 -24.07
N ASP A 5 -4.30 8.83 -24.68
CA ASP A 5 -3.60 10.02 -24.18
C ASP A 5 -4.08 10.47 -22.78
N GLY A 6 -5.39 10.38 -22.52
CA GLY A 6 -5.95 10.68 -21.21
C GLY A 6 -5.50 9.68 -20.14
N ALA A 7 -5.37 8.40 -20.51
CA ALA A 7 -4.87 7.35 -19.62
C ALA A 7 -3.38 7.52 -19.29
N ILE A 8 -2.56 7.94 -20.26
CA ILE A 8 -1.14 8.22 -20.06
C ILE A 8 -0.96 9.41 -19.11
N GLU A 9 -1.77 10.46 -19.24
CA GLU A 9 -1.70 11.62 -18.34
C GLU A 9 -2.13 11.26 -16.91
N GLN A 10 -3.19 10.46 -16.75
CA GLN A 10 -3.58 9.95 -15.42
C GLN A 10 -2.48 9.10 -14.79
N LEU A 11 -1.84 8.23 -15.58
CA LEU A 11 -0.72 7.43 -15.10
C LEU A 11 0.44 8.32 -14.64
N ARG A 12 0.81 9.35 -15.42
CA ARG A 12 1.83 10.33 -15.03
C ARG A 12 1.50 11.03 -13.72
N ARG A 13 0.27 11.51 -13.55
CA ARG A 13 -0.16 12.16 -12.30
C ARG A 13 -0.04 11.22 -11.10
N ASN A 14 -0.43 9.96 -11.26
CA ASN A 14 -0.32 8.95 -10.21
C ASN A 14 1.15 8.66 -9.84
N THR A 15 2.08 8.71 -10.80
CA THR A 15 3.51 8.49 -10.48
C THR A 15 4.11 9.56 -9.56
N VAL A 16 3.52 10.76 -9.49
CA VAL A 16 4.03 11.84 -8.62
C VAL A 16 3.49 11.71 -7.19
N PHE A 17 2.22 11.33 -7.03
CA PHE A 17 1.55 11.32 -5.72
C PHE A 17 1.44 9.92 -5.10
N THR A 18 1.19 8.89 -5.92
CA THR A 18 0.95 7.50 -5.51
C THR A 18 1.74 6.52 -6.39
N PRO A 19 3.09 6.66 -6.46
CA PRO A 19 3.91 5.91 -7.41
C PRO A 19 3.81 4.39 -7.30
N PHE A 20 3.46 3.87 -6.12
CA PHE A 20 3.49 2.44 -5.84
C PHE A 20 2.11 1.77 -5.88
N THR A 21 1.02 2.50 -5.57
CA THR A 21 -0.29 1.85 -5.37
C THR A 21 -1.12 1.70 -6.64
N ALA A 22 -0.92 2.58 -7.63
CA ALA A 22 -1.71 2.59 -8.86
C ALA A 22 -1.60 1.27 -9.66
N ILE A 23 -0.44 0.59 -9.58
CA ILE A 23 -0.21 -0.66 -10.31
C ILE A 23 -1.17 -1.78 -9.88
N ALA A 24 -1.55 -1.85 -8.61
CA ALA A 24 -2.47 -2.86 -8.10
C ALA A 24 -3.89 -2.66 -8.68
N ASN A 25 -4.34 -1.41 -8.80
CA ASN A 25 -5.63 -1.09 -9.44
C ASN A 25 -5.62 -1.41 -10.93
N LEU A 26 -4.54 -1.04 -11.63
CA LEU A 26 -4.42 -1.27 -13.07
C LEU A 26 -4.41 -2.76 -13.42
N THR A 27 -3.74 -3.57 -12.59
CA THR A 27 -3.58 -5.01 -12.83
C THR A 27 -4.69 -5.85 -12.20
N GLY A 28 -5.48 -5.29 -11.28
CA GLY A 28 -6.46 -6.02 -10.48
C GLY A 28 -5.83 -6.99 -9.47
N LEU A 29 -4.52 -6.87 -9.19
CA LEU A 29 -3.83 -7.74 -8.24
C LEU A 29 -4.19 -7.35 -6.79
N PRO A 30 -4.36 -8.33 -5.89
CA PRO A 30 -4.59 -8.02 -4.49
C PRO A 30 -3.34 -7.40 -3.88
N ALA A 31 -3.54 -6.38 -3.04
CA ALA A 31 -2.47 -5.70 -2.34
C ALA A 31 -2.91 -5.29 -0.93
N LEU A 32 -1.96 -5.23 0.01
CA LEU A 32 -2.17 -4.69 1.36
C LEU A 32 -1.02 -3.79 1.78
N SER A 33 -1.22 -3.00 2.84
CA SER A 33 -0.20 -2.14 3.43
C SER A 33 -0.17 -2.32 4.95
N VAL A 34 1.02 -2.44 5.53
CA VAL A 34 1.24 -2.56 6.99
C VAL A 34 2.21 -1.48 7.50
N PRO A 35 1.98 -0.89 8.68
CA PRO A 35 2.84 0.18 9.23
C PRO A 35 4.05 -0.42 9.96
N LEU A 36 5.19 -0.53 9.26
CA LEU A 36 6.40 -1.16 9.81
C LEU A 36 7.45 -0.17 10.31
N HIS A 37 7.27 1.11 10.01
CA HIS A 37 8.22 2.14 10.38
C HIS A 37 7.54 3.46 10.71
N TRP A 38 8.24 4.32 11.45
CA TRP A 38 7.82 5.67 11.80
C TRP A 38 8.98 6.62 11.50
N SER A 39 8.69 7.75 10.88
CA SER A 39 9.69 8.80 10.67
C SER A 39 10.19 9.37 12.01
N SER A 40 11.24 10.19 11.95
CA SER A 40 11.73 10.97 13.10
C SER A 40 10.65 11.85 13.73
N ASP A 41 9.69 12.31 12.93
CA ASP A 41 8.59 13.18 13.35
C ASP A 41 7.36 12.38 13.83
N GLY A 42 7.49 11.05 13.93
CA GLY A 42 6.44 10.17 14.43
C GLY A 42 5.34 9.86 13.42
N LEU A 43 5.53 10.13 12.12
CA LEU A 43 4.57 9.77 11.07
C LEU A 43 4.75 8.29 10.66
N PRO A 44 3.65 7.51 10.53
CA PRO A 44 3.76 6.11 10.10
C PRO A 44 4.18 6.01 8.62
N ILE A 45 5.04 5.04 8.33
CA ILE A 45 5.48 4.66 6.98
C ILE A 45 5.01 3.23 6.71
N GLY A 46 4.14 3.10 5.70
CA GLY A 46 3.58 1.82 5.27
C GLY A 46 4.52 1.05 4.34
N VAL A 47 4.45 -0.28 4.41
CA VAL A 47 5.08 -1.20 3.46
C VAL A 47 3.98 -1.91 2.69
N GLN A 48 3.99 -1.80 1.37
CA GLN A 48 3.03 -2.44 0.48
C GLN A 48 3.51 -3.82 0.05
N ALA A 49 2.61 -4.81 0.10
CA ALA A 49 2.81 -6.12 -0.49
C ALA A 49 1.73 -6.37 -1.56
N ILE A 50 2.14 -6.91 -2.71
CA ILE A 50 1.25 -7.27 -3.83
C ILE A 50 1.34 -8.79 -4.03
N GLY A 51 0.19 -9.44 -4.12
CA GLY A 51 0.07 -10.89 -4.26
C GLY A 51 -0.28 -11.31 -5.69
N PRO A 52 -0.26 -12.63 -5.97
CA PRO A 52 -0.80 -13.16 -7.22
C PRO A 52 -2.33 -12.99 -7.28
N PRO A 53 -2.97 -13.17 -8.46
CA PRO A 53 -4.43 -13.19 -8.57
C PRO A 53 -5.06 -14.16 -7.55
N ALA A 54 -6.13 -13.72 -6.87
CA ALA A 54 -6.78 -14.45 -5.77
C ALA A 54 -5.82 -14.87 -4.61
N GLY A 55 -4.73 -14.12 -4.42
CA GLY A 55 -3.68 -14.37 -3.42
C GLY A 55 -3.91 -13.75 -2.04
N GLU A 56 -5.11 -13.29 -1.71
CA GLU A 56 -5.42 -12.58 -0.46
C GLU A 56 -5.07 -13.41 0.77
N GLY A 57 -5.31 -14.73 0.73
CA GLY A 57 -4.96 -15.63 1.83
C GLY A 57 -3.45 -15.70 2.10
N VAL A 58 -2.62 -15.60 1.06
CA VAL A 58 -1.15 -15.52 1.24
C VAL A 58 -0.77 -14.19 1.86
N LEU A 59 -1.33 -13.10 1.34
CA LEU A 59 -1.04 -11.75 1.84
C LEU A 59 -1.45 -11.59 3.31
N LEU A 60 -2.63 -12.04 3.70
CA LEU A 60 -3.09 -11.97 5.09
C LEU A 60 -2.23 -12.81 6.04
N ARG A 61 -1.79 -14.01 5.62
CA ARG A 61 -0.84 -14.82 6.42
C ARG A 61 0.52 -14.15 6.55
N LEU A 62 1.00 -13.48 5.50
CA LEU A 62 2.23 -12.69 5.57
C LEU A 62 2.07 -11.52 6.53
N ALA A 63 0.97 -10.77 6.43
CA ALA A 63 0.68 -9.65 7.32
C ALA A 63 0.59 -10.10 8.79
N ALA A 64 -0.04 -11.23 9.08
CA ALA A 64 -0.14 -11.79 10.43
C ALA A 64 1.24 -12.14 11.02
N GLN A 65 2.10 -12.82 10.26
CA GLN A 65 3.47 -13.13 10.70
C GLN A 65 4.30 -11.86 10.93
N VAL A 66 4.12 -10.86 10.06
CA VAL A 66 4.80 -9.57 10.15
C VAL A 66 4.29 -8.78 11.37
N GLU A 67 2.99 -8.83 11.68
CA GLU A 67 2.39 -8.23 12.87
C GLU A 67 2.90 -8.88 14.16
N GLU A 68 3.02 -10.21 14.20
CA GLU A 68 3.58 -10.94 15.32
C GLU A 68 5.06 -10.56 15.56
N ALA A 69 5.85 -10.48 14.48
CA ALA A 69 7.27 -10.14 14.56
C ALA A 69 7.53 -8.65 14.87
N ARG A 70 6.64 -7.74 14.43
CA ARG A 70 6.78 -6.29 14.58
C ARG A 70 5.44 -5.65 14.98
N PRO A 71 4.97 -5.83 16.22
CA PRO A 71 3.65 -5.35 16.62
C PRO A 71 3.50 -3.83 16.52
N TRP A 72 2.43 -3.36 15.88
CA TRP A 72 2.11 -1.93 15.75
C TRP A 72 0.84 -1.51 16.48
N ALA A 73 0.01 -2.44 16.96
CA ALA A 73 -1.32 -2.16 17.51
C ALA A 73 -1.33 -1.16 18.70
N ALA A 74 -0.22 -1.05 19.44
CA ALA A 74 -0.06 -0.10 20.54
C ALA A 74 0.31 1.33 20.09
N ARG A 75 0.71 1.53 18.82
CA ARG A 75 1.09 2.84 18.26
C ARG A 75 -0.18 3.59 17.86
N ARG A 76 -0.62 4.50 18.72
CA ARG A 76 -1.82 5.34 18.49
C ARG A 76 -1.43 6.81 18.36
N PRO A 77 -2.05 7.57 17.44
CA PRO A 77 -1.86 9.01 17.42
C PRO A 77 -2.46 9.64 18.70
N PRO A 78 -1.94 10.78 19.17
CA PRO A 78 -2.66 11.58 20.15
C PRO A 78 -4.02 11.97 19.55
N ILE A 79 -5.09 11.80 20.33
CA ILE A 79 -6.43 12.23 19.92
C ILE A 79 -6.38 13.74 19.65
N ALA A 80 -6.90 14.16 18.49
CA ALA A 80 -7.08 15.56 18.10
C ALA A 80 -8.30 16.18 18.77
#